data_AF-A0A2Z6SBN5-F1
#
_entry.id   AF-A0A2Z6SBN5-F1
#
_cell.length_a   1.000
_cell.length_b   1.000
_cell.length_c   1.000
_cell.angle_alpha   90.00
_cell.angle_beta   90.00
_cell.angle_gamma   90.00
#
_symmetry.space_group_name_H-M   'P 1'
#
loop_
_entity.id
_entity.type
_entity.pdbx_description
1 polymer ?
#
loop_
_entity_poly.entity_id
_entity_poly.type
_entity_poly.pdbx_seq_one_letter_code
_entity_poly.pdbx_strand_id
1 'polypeptide(L)'
;MLKEDQNNFLFTLQHGFKTELFLSYVDMKFEAALINSSTSWYKLASYTIEEKNSVLSKIHLHLGDFVTIYEEDHEESYVIIKGIFRHKGNNDKYYAFIVVDWFEDTGIEHSLLKCPLYRL
;
A
#
# COMPACT_ATOMS: atom_id res chain seq x y z
N MET A 1 7.02 -15.74 -8.98
CA MET A 1 7.47 -14.41 -9.48
C MET A 1 8.96 -14.31 -9.32
N LEU A 2 9.68 -14.26 -10.46
CA LEU A 2 11.13 -14.29 -10.54
C LEU A 2 11.72 -12.95 -10.10
N LYS A 3 12.97 -12.96 -9.61
CA LYS A 3 13.75 -11.77 -9.21
C LYS A 3 13.77 -10.65 -10.26
N GLU A 4 13.56 -10.98 -11.53
CA GLU A 4 13.46 -10.02 -12.64
C GLU A 4 12.24 -9.09 -12.55
N ASP A 5 11.07 -9.59 -12.12
CA ASP A 5 9.85 -8.76 -11.99
C ASP A 5 9.98 -7.77 -10.83
N GLN A 6 10.63 -8.19 -9.73
CA GLN A 6 10.95 -7.30 -8.61
C GLN A 6 11.94 -6.21 -9.03
N ASN A 7 12.95 -6.56 -9.82
CA ASN A 7 13.92 -5.60 -10.32
C ASN A 7 13.28 -4.62 -11.31
N ASN A 8 12.43 -5.07 -12.23
CA ASN A 8 11.71 -4.20 -13.16
C ASN A 8 10.71 -3.28 -12.44
N PHE A 9 9.98 -3.78 -11.44
CA PHE A 9 9.10 -2.97 -10.60
C PHE A 9 9.87 -1.93 -9.77
N LEU A 10 11.02 -2.31 -9.21
CA LEU A 10 11.93 -1.38 -8.53
C LEU A 10 12.54 -0.35 -9.49
N PHE A 11 12.78 -0.72 -10.75
CA PHE A 11 13.30 0.16 -11.79
C PHE A 11 12.26 1.18 -12.26
N THR A 12 10.99 0.81 -12.43
CA THR A 12 9.91 1.75 -12.75
C THR A 12 9.56 2.67 -11.58
N LEU A 13 9.70 2.20 -10.34
CA LEU A 13 9.54 3.04 -9.14
C LEU A 13 10.60 4.14 -9.03
N GLN A 14 11.82 3.97 -9.56
CA GLN A 14 12.92 4.91 -9.32
C GLN A 14 12.59 6.35 -9.74
N HIS A 15 11.80 6.54 -10.80
CA HIS A 15 11.27 7.84 -11.19
C HIS A 15 9.99 8.13 -10.40
N GLY A 16 10.12 8.85 -9.28
CA GLY A 16 8.98 9.32 -8.48
C GLY A 16 8.89 8.68 -7.09
N PHE A 17 9.45 7.49 -6.85
CA PHE A 17 9.37 6.83 -5.53
C PHE A 17 9.84 7.71 -4.37
N LYS A 18 10.93 8.46 -4.53
CA LYS A 18 11.41 9.37 -3.48
C LYS A 18 10.43 10.53 -3.22
N THR A 19 9.77 11.02 -4.27
CA THR A 19 8.75 12.06 -4.18
C THR A 19 7.51 11.52 -3.46
N GLU A 20 6.99 10.36 -3.88
CA GLU A 20 5.85 9.71 -3.24
C GLU A 20 6.11 9.37 -1.78
N LEU A 21 7.30 8.83 -1.49
CA LEU A 21 7.73 8.57 -0.12
C LEU A 21 7.78 9.87 0.70
N PHE A 22 8.28 10.96 0.12
CA PHE A 22 8.32 12.26 0.79
C PHE A 22 6.90 12.77 1.09
N LEU A 23 6.00 12.73 0.11
CA LEU A 23 4.59 13.12 0.28
C LEU A 23 3.91 12.29 1.37
N SER A 24 4.12 10.97 1.38
CA SER A 24 3.60 10.09 2.43
C SER A 24 4.07 10.51 3.83
N TYR A 25 5.32 10.94 3.99
CA TYR A 25 5.81 11.46 5.27
C TYR A 25 5.18 12.80 5.66
N VAL A 26 4.92 13.68 4.68
CA VAL A 26 4.20 14.94 4.90
C VAL A 26 2.77 14.65 5.39
N ASP A 27 2.06 13.71 4.78
CA ASP A 27 0.71 13.30 5.21
C ASP A 27 0.71 12.72 6.64
N MET A 28 1.77 12.02 7.01
CA MET A 28 2.01 11.55 8.38
C MET A 28 2.46 12.66 9.36
N LYS A 29 2.52 13.92 8.92
CA LYS A 29 2.95 15.12 9.69
C LYS A 29 4.43 15.09 10.10
N PHE A 30 5.27 14.46 9.28
CA PHE A 30 6.74 14.48 9.42
C PHE A 30 7.37 15.33 8.30
N GLU A 31 7.37 16.65 8.45
CA GLU A 31 7.76 17.65 7.43
C GLU A 31 9.27 17.79 7.17
N ALA A 32 10.09 16.78 7.49
CA ALA A 32 11.55 16.85 7.33
C ALA A 32 12.03 16.27 5.99
N ALA A 33 13.16 16.76 5.48
CA ALA A 33 13.78 16.23 4.26
C ALA A 33 14.19 14.75 4.42
N LEU A 34 13.88 13.87 3.46
CA LEU A 34 14.29 12.45 3.52
C LEU A 34 15.81 12.30 3.31
N ILE A 35 16.55 12.15 4.41
CA ILE A 35 18.01 11.97 4.37
C ILE A 35 18.36 10.51 4.10
N ASN A 36 17.58 9.59 4.68
CA ASN A 36 17.78 8.17 4.49
C ASN A 36 17.14 7.71 3.17
N SER A 37 17.83 6.82 2.47
CA SER A 37 17.33 6.16 1.26
C SER A 37 17.24 4.64 1.39
N SER A 38 17.66 4.09 2.53
CA SER A 38 17.66 2.66 2.78
C SER A 38 16.24 2.16 2.96
N THR A 39 15.80 1.35 2.02
CA THR A 39 14.54 0.62 2.06
C THR A 39 14.79 -0.88 2.14
N SER A 40 13.94 -1.60 2.86
CA SER A 40 13.92 -3.07 2.88
C SER A 40 12.57 -3.54 2.38
N TRP A 41 12.56 -4.42 1.39
CA TRP A 41 11.34 -4.88 0.72
C TRP A 41 10.92 -6.26 1.21
N TYR A 42 9.62 -6.49 1.28
CA TYR A 42 9.02 -7.70 1.84
C TYR A 42 7.91 -8.21 0.91
N LYS A 43 7.62 -9.51 1.04
CA LYS A 43 6.48 -10.14 0.35
C LYS A 43 5.21 -10.18 1.20
N LEU A 44 5.35 -9.91 2.51
CA LEU A 44 4.33 -10.07 3.51
C LEU A 44 4.48 -8.99 4.59
N ALA A 45 3.37 -8.40 5.02
CA ALA A 45 3.23 -7.66 6.26
C ALA A 45 2.09 -8.25 7.09
N SER A 46 2.08 -7.97 8.40
CA SER A 46 0.95 -8.35 9.25
C SER A 46 0.71 -7.29 10.31
N TYR A 47 -0.55 -7.09 10.65
CA TYR A 47 -0.97 -6.23 11.76
C TYR A 47 -2.02 -6.95 12.60
N THR A 48 -2.16 -6.51 13.85
CA THR A 48 -3.14 -7.07 14.78
C THR A 48 -4.20 -6.02 15.06
N ILE A 49 -5.46 -6.43 15.01
CA ILE A 49 -6.60 -5.62 15.41
C ILE A 49 -7.25 -6.21 16.65
N GLU A 50 -7.79 -5.34 17.50
CA GLU A 50 -8.67 -5.75 18.59
C GLU A 50 -10.12 -5.74 18.06
N GLU A 51 -10.75 -6.90 18.09
CA GLU A 51 -12.16 -7.05 17.75
C GLU A 51 -13.06 -6.77 18.96
N LYS A 52 -14.38 -6.87 18.76
CA LYS A 52 -15.34 -6.84 19.86
C LYS A 52 -15.01 -7.96 20.85
N ASN A 53 -15.10 -7.66 22.14
CA ASN A 53 -14.79 -8.57 23.26
C ASN A 53 -13.29 -8.88 23.45
N SER A 54 -12.39 -7.97 23.06
CA SER A 54 -10.93 -8.09 23.30
C SER A 54 -10.27 -9.32 22.67
N VAL A 55 -10.88 -9.87 21.62
CA VAL A 55 -10.25 -10.88 20.77
C VAL A 55 -9.26 -10.18 19.85
N LEU A 56 -8.02 -10.67 19.81
CA LEU A 56 -6.98 -10.15 18.92
C LEU A 56 -6.93 -10.96 17.63
N SER A 57 -7.22 -10.32 16.50
CA SER A 57 -7.13 -10.92 15.18
C SER A 57 -5.89 -10.43 14.45
N LYS A 58 -5.13 -11.36 13.88
CA LYS A 58 -3.94 -11.06 13.10
C LYS A 58 -4.25 -11.14 11.60
N ILE A 59 -4.13 -10.00 10.94
CA ILE A 59 -4.32 -9.86 9.49
C ILE A 59 -2.96 -9.94 8.79
N HIS A 60 -2.94 -10.61 7.64
CA HIS A 60 -1.76 -10.77 6.79
C HIS A 60 -2.03 -10.11 5.45
N LEU A 61 -1.07 -9.30 4.98
CA LEU A 61 -1.09 -8.63 3.69
C LEU A 61 0.06 -9.16 2.84
N HIS A 62 -0.24 -9.71 1.68
CA HIS A 62 0.74 -10.20 0.72
C HIS A 62 0.83 -9.29 -0.50
N LEU A 63 1.98 -9.35 -1.15
CA LEU A 63 2.15 -8.79 -2.48
C LEU A 63 1.13 -9.44 -3.44
N GLY A 64 0.33 -8.61 -4.12
CA GLY A 64 -0.71 -9.04 -5.05
C GLY A 64 -2.10 -9.24 -4.41
N ASP A 65 -2.23 -9.07 -3.08
CA ASP A 65 -3.55 -9.08 -2.44
C ASP A 65 -4.37 -7.87 -2.91
N PHE A 66 -5.68 -8.11 -3.09
CA PHE A 66 -6.68 -7.08 -3.33
C PHE A 66 -7.26 -6.68 -1.97
N VAL A 67 -7.23 -5.39 -1.65
CA VAL A 67 -7.68 -4.88 -0.36
C VAL A 67 -8.55 -3.64 -0.53
N THR A 68 -9.42 -3.41 0.44
CA THR A 68 -10.20 -2.18 0.55
C THR A 68 -9.47 -1.18 1.43
N ILE A 69 -9.40 0.07 1.00
CA ILE A 69 -8.93 1.20 1.78
C ILE A 69 -10.11 2.16 1.95
N TYR A 70 -10.40 2.53 3.20
CA TYR A 70 -11.38 3.56 3.54
C TYR A 70 -10.71 4.92 3.44
N GLU A 71 -11.22 5.79 2.57
CA GLU A 71 -10.80 7.20 2.47
C GLU A 71 -11.87 8.08 3.11
N GLU A 72 -11.48 9.21 3.72
CA GLU A 72 -12.42 10.07 4.46
C GLU A 72 -13.56 10.61 3.58
N ASP A 73 -13.35 10.72 2.26
CA ASP A 73 -14.30 11.28 1.29
C ASP A 73 -14.97 10.23 0.37
N HIS A 74 -14.61 8.95 0.47
CA HIS A 74 -15.13 7.87 -0.39
C HIS A 74 -15.64 6.68 0.45
N GLU A 75 -16.75 6.05 0.03
CA GLU A 75 -17.34 4.94 0.80
C GLU A 75 -16.38 3.75 0.92
N GLU A 76 -15.85 3.23 -0.20
CA GLU A 76 -14.85 2.15 -0.24
C GLU A 76 -14.02 2.21 -1.54
N SER A 77 -12.69 2.31 -1.42
CA SER A 77 -11.77 2.28 -2.56
C SER A 77 -11.03 0.93 -2.60
N TYR A 78 -10.88 0.35 -3.79
CA TYR A 78 -10.22 -0.95 -3.97
C TYR A 78 -8.82 -0.77 -4.52
N VAL A 79 -7.87 -1.56 -4.03
CA VAL A 79 -6.48 -1.50 -4.50
C VAL A 79 -5.86 -2.89 -4.59
N ILE A 80 -4.79 -3.02 -5.40
CA ILE A 80 -3.90 -4.19 -5.39
C ILE A 80 -2.55 -3.81 -4.81
N ILE A 81 -2.02 -4.63 -3.90
CA ILE A 81 -0.71 -4.40 -3.29
C ILE A 81 0.39 -4.71 -4.30
N LYS A 82 1.18 -3.69 -4.67
CA LYS A 82 2.33 -3.80 -5.59
C LYS A 82 3.67 -3.79 -4.88
N GLY A 83 3.69 -3.35 -3.62
CA GLY A 83 4.92 -3.25 -2.86
C GLY A 83 4.67 -3.21 -1.37
N ILE A 84 5.56 -3.83 -0.61
CA ILE A 84 5.59 -3.74 0.84
C ILE A 84 7.04 -3.46 1.22
N PHE A 85 7.28 -2.37 1.92
CA PHE A 85 8.63 -2.02 2.33
C PHE A 85 8.65 -1.33 3.69
N ARG A 86 9.84 -1.34 4.29
CA ARG A 86 10.16 -0.60 5.50
C ARG A 86 11.19 0.45 5.16
N HIS A 87 10.97 1.66 5.67
CA HIS A 87 11.91 2.77 5.54
C HIS A 87 12.29 3.28 6.95
N LYS A 88 13.54 3.73 7.11
CA LYS A 88 14.02 4.33 8.35
C LYS A 88 13.92 5.85 8.23
N GLY A 89 12.99 6.45 8.98
CA GLY A 89 12.82 7.90 9.02
C GLY A 89 13.99 8.61 9.72
N ASN A 90 14.02 9.94 9.62
CA ASN A 90 15.08 10.76 10.20
C ASN A 90 15.13 10.75 11.74
N ASN A 91 14.04 10.36 12.38
CA ASN A 91 13.95 10.19 13.83
C ASN A 91 14.47 8.82 14.31
N ASP A 92 15.24 8.15 13.47
CA ASP A 92 15.75 6.79 13.66
C ASP A 92 14.70 5.68 13.81
N LYS A 93 13.41 5.99 13.65
CA LYS A 93 12.33 5.00 13.70
C LYS A 93 12.09 4.37 12.35
N TYR A 94 11.63 3.12 12.38
CA TYR A 94 11.21 2.41 11.19
C TYR A 94 9.70 2.56 10.97
N TYR A 95 9.33 2.74 9.72
CA TYR A 95 7.96 2.87 9.27
C TYR A 95 7.71 1.85 8.15
N ALA A 96 6.54 1.23 8.18
CA ALA A 96 6.08 0.32 7.15
C ALA A 96 5.22 1.08 6.16
N PHE A 97 5.41 0.79 4.87
CA PHE A 97 4.69 1.39 3.76
C PHE A 97 4.22 0.29 2.82
N ILE A 98 3.09 0.55 2.17
CA ILE A 98 2.58 -0.25 1.06
C ILE A 98 2.53 0.62 -0.18
N VAL A 99 2.88 0.05 -1.32
CA VAL A 99 2.67 0.64 -2.64
C VAL A 99 1.49 -0.08 -3.25
N VAL A 100 0.54 0.67 -3.78
CA VAL A 100 -0.72 0.15 -4.29
C VAL A 100 -1.01 0.73 -5.67
N ASP A 101 -1.69 -0.05 -6.51
CA ASP A 101 -2.37 0.47 -7.70
C ASP A 101 -3.86 0.54 -7.36
N TRP A 102 -4.47 1.69 -7.63
CA TRP A 102 -5.89 1.93 -7.38
C TRP A 102 -6.75 1.36 -8.51
N PHE A 103 -7.88 0.77 -8.14
CA PHE A 103 -8.91 0.42 -9.10
C PHE A 103 -9.83 1.60 -9.36
N GLU A 104 -10.04 1.91 -10.64
CA GLU A 104 -11.05 2.85 -11.07
C GLU A 104 -12.41 2.14 -11.15
N ASP A 105 -13.43 2.72 -10.50
CA ASP A 105 -14.82 2.32 -10.73
C ASP A 105 -15.21 2.67 -12.17
N THR A 106 -15.68 1.68 -12.91
CA THR A 106 -16.09 1.88 -14.30
C THR A 106 -17.49 2.49 -14.41
N GLY A 107 -18.27 2.49 -13.32
CA GLY A 107 -19.71 2.82 -13.33
C GLY A 107 -20.57 1.79 -14.05
N ILE A 108 -19.98 0.65 -14.45
CA ILE A 108 -20.66 -0.43 -15.16
C ILE A 108 -20.94 -1.56 -14.18
N GLU A 109 -22.18 -2.03 -14.20
CA GLU A 109 -22.58 -3.20 -13.42
C GLU A 109 -22.53 -4.47 -14.28
N HIS A 110 -21.98 -5.56 -13.71
CA HIS A 110 -21.96 -6.85 -14.37
C HIS A 110 -23.39 -7.36 -14.56
N SER A 111 -23.79 -7.56 -15.83
CA SER A 111 -25.19 -7.81 -16.22
C SER A 111 -25.87 -8.97 -15.48
N LEU A 112 -25.11 -10.03 -15.17
CA LEU A 112 -25.59 -11.23 -14.48
C LEU A 112 -25.39 -11.20 -12.95
N LEU A 113 -24.27 -10.65 -12.49
CA LEU A 113 -23.88 -10.74 -11.08
C LEU A 113 -24.36 -9.55 -10.26
N LYS A 114 -24.81 -8.48 -10.94
CA LYS A 114 -25.29 -7.25 -10.32
C LYS A 114 -24.26 -6.60 -9.40
N CYS A 115 -22.97 -6.76 -9.73
CA CYS A 115 -21.85 -6.19 -9.00
C CYS A 115 -21.13 -5.12 -9.83
N PRO A 116 -20.54 -4.09 -9.20
CA PRO A 116 -19.72 -3.11 -9.91
C PRO A 116 -18.50 -3.76 -10.58
N LEU A 117 -18.10 -3.20 -11.71
CA LEU A 117 -16.87 -3.57 -12.40
C LEU A 117 -15.79 -2.51 -12.18
N TYR A 118 -14.58 -2.98 -11.91
CA TYR A 118 -13.42 -2.17 -11.65
C TYR A 118 -12.33 -2.41 -12.70
N ARG A 119 -11.54 -1.38 -12.97
CA ARG A 119 -10.41 -1.44 -13.91
C ARG A 119 -9.11 -1.02 -13.21
N LEU A 120 -8.03 -1.74 -13.51
CA LEU A 120 -6.66 -1.38 -13.14
C LEU A 120 -6.04 -0.47 -14.21
#